data_AF-A0A410UF14-F1
#
_entry.id   AF-A0A410UF14-F1
#
_cell.length_a   1.000
_cell.length_b   1.000
_cell.length_c   1.000
_cell.angle_alpha   90.00
_cell.angle_beta   90.00
_cell.angle_gamma   90.00
#
_symmetry.space_group_name_H-M   'P 1'
#
loop_
_entity.id
_entity.type
_entity.pdbx_description
1 polymer ?
#
loop_
_entity_poly.entity_id
_entity_poly.type
_entity_poly.pdbx_seq_one_letter_code
_entity_poly.pdbx_strand_id
1 'polypeptide(L)'
;MSRRLQGLIAFVLLATGCTRNVQLPTPAVVPKVVTRNVTQFVPVPAALTAPCHKTPRRSNSVLDVVDAYNARGDDIDECNARMQAIRDLGALP
;
A
#
# COMPACT_ATOMS: atom_id res chain seq x y z
N MET A 1 -47.79 -51.88 -3.67
CA MET A 1 -46.47 -51.21 -3.73
C MET A 1 -46.24 -50.45 -2.42
N SER A 2 -46.15 -51.21 -1.31
CA SER A 2 -44.92 -51.54 -0.55
C SER A 2 -44.31 -50.36 0.22
N ARG A 3 -44.94 -50.02 1.37
CA ARG A 3 -44.36 -49.17 2.45
C ARG A 3 -42.95 -49.59 2.87
N ARG A 4 -42.60 -50.87 2.66
CA ARG A 4 -41.25 -51.43 2.87
C ARG A 4 -40.20 -50.85 1.91
N LEU A 5 -40.58 -50.48 0.69
CA LEU A 5 -39.69 -49.89 -0.31
C LEU A 5 -39.39 -48.42 0.01
N GLN A 6 -40.39 -47.67 0.50
CA GLN A 6 -40.21 -46.29 0.97
C GLN A 6 -39.33 -46.22 2.22
N GLY A 7 -39.46 -47.18 3.15
CA GLY A 7 -38.60 -47.27 4.32
C GLY A 7 -37.13 -47.51 3.98
N LEU A 8 -36.85 -48.37 2.99
CA LEU A 8 -35.49 -48.67 2.53
C LEU A 8 -34.83 -47.46 1.85
N ILE A 9 -35.57 -46.71 1.03
CA ILE A 9 -35.02 -45.52 0.35
C ILE A 9 -34.69 -44.42 1.35
N ALA A 10 -35.54 -44.22 2.37
CA ALA A 10 -35.27 -43.26 3.44
C ALA A 10 -34.03 -43.65 4.27
N PHE A 11 -33.83 -44.95 4.54
CA PHE A 11 -32.69 -45.43 5.32
C PHE A 11 -31.36 -45.30 4.55
N VAL A 12 -31.37 -45.51 3.23
CA VAL A 12 -30.17 -45.37 2.39
C VAL A 12 -29.72 -43.90 2.27
N LEU A 13 -30.65 -42.95 2.19
CA LEU A 13 -30.34 -41.51 2.12
C LEU A 13 -29.74 -40.94 3.42
N LEU A 14 -30.03 -41.54 4.58
CA LEU A 14 -29.47 -41.14 5.87
C LEU A 14 -28.06 -41.72 6.11
N ALA A 15 -27.69 -42.81 5.42
CA ALA A 15 -26.40 -43.48 5.60
C ALA A 15 -25.25 -42.87 4.79
N THR A 16 -25.53 -42.03 3.78
CA THR A 16 -24.50 -41.37 2.95
C THR A 16 -24.05 -40.01 3.46
N GLY A 17 -24.20 -39.75 4.76
CA GLY A 17 -23.67 -38.53 5.39
C GLY A 17 -22.15 -38.46 5.20
N CYS A 18 -21.69 -37.53 4.35
CA CYS A 18 -20.28 -37.25 4.13
C CYS A 18 -19.56 -36.98 5.45
N THR A 19 -18.73 -37.94 5.89
CA THR A 19 -17.71 -37.71 6.92
C THR A 19 -16.61 -36.84 6.33
N ARG A 20 -16.86 -35.52 6.26
CA ARG A 20 -15.76 -34.55 6.08
C ARG A 20 -14.90 -34.65 7.33
N ASN A 21 -13.78 -35.36 7.22
CA ASN A 21 -12.67 -35.25 8.16
C ASN A 21 -12.26 -33.78 8.21
N VAL A 22 -12.70 -33.09 9.25
CA VAL A 22 -12.26 -31.73 9.54
C VAL A 22 -10.83 -31.87 10.05
N GLN A 23 -9.87 -31.71 9.15
CA GLN A 23 -8.48 -31.52 9.54
C GLN A 23 -8.45 -30.24 10.40
N LEU A 24 -8.23 -30.38 11.71
CA LEU A 24 -8.05 -29.22 12.57
C LEU A 24 -6.90 -28.38 11.98
N PRO A 25 -7.07 -27.05 11.84
CA PRO A 25 -5.98 -26.19 11.38
C PRO A 25 -4.79 -26.40 12.30
N THR A 26 -3.65 -26.83 11.74
CA THR A 26 -2.37 -26.77 12.45
C THR A 26 -2.22 -25.34 12.99
N PRO A 27 -1.79 -25.16 14.25
CA PRO A 27 -1.71 -23.84 14.85
C PRO A 27 -0.91 -22.92 13.92
N ALA A 28 -1.59 -21.89 13.41
CA ALA A 28 -1.00 -20.95 12.48
C ALA A 28 0.27 -20.38 13.12
N VAL A 29 1.39 -20.50 12.41
CA VAL A 29 2.65 -19.88 12.84
C VAL A 29 2.42 -18.37 12.80
N VAL A 30 2.15 -17.77 13.97
CA VAL A 30 1.94 -16.34 14.06
C VAL A 30 3.29 -15.66 13.83
N PRO A 31 3.42 -14.79 12.81
CA PRO A 31 4.67 -14.07 12.58
C PRO A 31 4.99 -13.18 13.78
N LYS A 32 6.24 -13.22 14.23
CA LYS A 32 6.73 -12.38 15.32
C LYS A 32 7.18 -11.03 14.77
N VAL A 33 6.79 -9.95 15.44
CA VAL A 33 7.37 -8.62 15.20
C VAL A 33 8.82 -8.63 15.68
N VAL A 34 9.75 -8.27 14.81
CA VAL A 34 11.17 -8.17 15.13
C VAL A 34 11.59 -6.72 15.00
N THR A 35 12.06 -6.12 16.09
CA THR A 35 12.66 -4.79 16.10
C THR A 35 14.19 -4.91 15.95
N ARG A 36 14.78 -4.04 15.11
CA ARG A 36 16.22 -3.94 14.92
C ARG A 36 16.67 -2.49 15.13
N ASN A 37 17.81 -2.32 15.78
CA ASN A 37 18.41 -1.01 15.94
C ASN A 37 19.07 -0.58 14.61
N VAL A 38 18.88 0.68 14.23
CA VAL A 38 19.56 1.27 13.09
C VAL A 38 21.05 1.36 13.44
N THR A 39 21.92 0.80 12.59
CA THR A 39 23.36 0.72 12.84
C THR A 39 24.13 1.94 12.33
N GLN A 40 23.58 2.63 11.33
CA GLN A 40 24.23 3.77 10.69
C GLN A 40 23.20 4.69 10.04
N PHE A 41 23.33 5.99 10.29
CA PHE A 41 22.61 7.03 9.57
C PHE A 41 23.49 7.56 8.44
N VAL A 42 22.94 7.59 7.22
CA VAL A 42 23.64 8.12 6.04
C VAL A 42 23.02 9.47 5.70
N PRO A 43 23.83 10.55 5.61
CA PRO A 43 23.30 11.87 5.28
C PRO A 43 22.72 11.87 3.87
N VAL A 44 21.62 12.60 3.69
CA VAL A 44 20.97 12.72 2.38
C VAL A 44 21.86 13.59 1.45
N PRO A 45 22.27 13.07 0.28
CA PRO A 45 23.04 13.85 -0.69
C PRO A 45 22.30 15.13 -1.11
N ALA A 46 23.00 16.27 -1.10
CA ALA A 46 22.40 17.57 -1.43
C ALA A 46 21.79 17.63 -2.84
N ALA A 47 22.37 16.89 -3.80
CA ALA A 47 21.84 16.79 -5.16
C ALA A 47 20.43 16.19 -5.22
N LEU A 48 20.08 15.29 -4.28
CA LEU A 48 18.77 14.63 -4.24
C LEU A 48 17.69 15.45 -3.56
N THR A 49 18.07 16.53 -2.87
CA THR A 49 17.14 17.47 -2.24
C THR A 49 17.22 18.86 -2.86
N ALA A 50 17.78 18.99 -4.06
CA ALA A 50 17.91 20.28 -4.72
C ALA A 50 16.54 21.00 -4.88
N PRO A 51 16.50 22.34 -4.89
CA PRO A 51 15.26 23.08 -5.08
C PRO A 51 14.55 22.69 -6.37
N CYS A 52 13.23 22.69 -6.34
CA CYS A 52 12.42 22.27 -7.47
C CYS A 52 12.53 23.29 -8.63
N HIS A 53 12.77 22.79 -9.84
CA HIS A 53 13.00 23.64 -11.00
C HIS A 53 11.72 24.39 -11.42
N LYS A 54 11.79 25.72 -11.38
CA LYS A 54 10.86 26.61 -12.09
C LYS A 54 11.18 26.57 -13.58
N THR A 55 10.82 25.50 -14.29
CA THR A 55 10.93 25.50 -15.76
C THR A 55 9.68 26.12 -16.34
N PRO A 56 9.73 27.34 -16.90
CA PRO A 56 8.58 27.90 -17.57
C PRO A 56 8.27 27.05 -18.81
N ARG A 57 7.00 26.70 -18.98
CA ARG A 57 6.54 26.09 -20.24
C ARG A 57 6.75 27.13 -21.35
N ARG A 58 7.44 26.76 -22.43
CA ARG A 58 7.45 27.61 -23.64
C ARG A 58 6.00 27.77 -24.10
N SER A 59 5.45 28.96 -23.90
CA SER A 59 4.17 29.38 -24.44
C SER A 59 4.43 30.49 -25.47
N ASN A 60 3.59 30.51 -26.50
CA ASN A 60 3.64 31.51 -27.56
C ASN A 60 2.86 32.79 -27.20
N SER A 61 2.22 32.84 -26.02
CA SER A 61 1.45 33.99 -25.54
C SER A 61 1.83 34.36 -24.09
N VAL A 62 1.93 35.66 -23.82
CA VAL A 62 2.34 36.19 -22.51
C VAL A 62 1.30 35.89 -21.42
N LEU A 63 0.00 35.95 -21.76
CA LEU A 63 -1.08 35.65 -20.81
C LEU A 63 -1.03 34.19 -20.35
N ASP A 64 -0.80 33.26 -21.28
CA ASP A 64 -0.65 31.83 -20.94
C ASP A 64 0.60 31.55 -20.10
N VAL A 65 1.66 32.37 -20.19
CA VAL A 65 2.83 32.25 -19.30
C VAL A 65 2.48 32.68 -17.89
N VAL A 66 1.76 33.78 -17.72
CA VAL A 66 1.39 34.30 -16.40
C VAL A 66 0.42 33.35 -15.70
N ASP A 67 -0.60 32.86 -16.41
CA ASP A 67 -1.56 31.90 -15.85
C ASP A 67 -0.88 30.56 -15.50
N ALA A 68 0.01 30.07 -16.37
CA ALA A 68 0.78 28.85 -16.08
C ALA A 68 1.81 29.04 -14.95
N TYR A 69 2.34 30.24 -14.76
CA TYR A 69 3.25 30.57 -13.66
C TYR A 69 2.50 30.64 -12.34
N ASN A 70 1.36 31.32 -12.32
CA ASN A 70 0.50 31.46 -11.13
C ASN A 70 -0.10 30.11 -10.71
N ALA A 71 -0.52 29.28 -11.67
CA ALA A 71 -1.08 27.95 -11.39
C ALA A 71 -0.08 26.94 -10.82
N ARG A 72 1.23 27.25 -10.82
CA ARG A 72 2.30 26.33 -10.38
C ARG A 72 3.10 26.85 -9.19
N GLY A 73 2.80 28.05 -8.70
CA GLY A 73 3.47 28.62 -7.53
C GLY A 73 3.35 27.68 -6.33
N ASP A 74 2.11 27.30 -6.03
CA ASP A 74 1.76 26.41 -4.92
C ASP A 74 2.45 25.04 -5.03
N ASP A 75 2.46 24.43 -6.22
CA ASP A 75 3.12 23.14 -6.48
C ASP A 75 4.64 23.20 -6.22
N ILE A 76 5.27 24.30 -6.60
CA ILE A 76 6.71 24.50 -6.43
C ILE A 76 7.05 24.75 -4.97
N ASP A 77 6.22 25.51 -4.27
CA ASP A 77 6.40 25.80 -2.85
C ASP A 77 6.19 24.52 -2.01
N GLU A 78 5.17 23.71 -2.34
CA GLU A 78 4.97 22.39 -1.73
C GLU A 78 6.16 21.46 -2.01
N CYS A 79 6.64 21.40 -3.25
CA CYS A 79 7.78 20.59 -3.63
C CYS A 79 9.04 20.99 -2.85
N ASN A 80 9.31 22.29 -2.73
CA ASN A 80 10.43 22.80 -1.95
C ASN A 80 10.28 22.50 -0.45
N ALA A 81 9.07 22.65 0.10
CA ALA A 81 8.79 22.31 1.50
C ALA A 81 9.07 20.83 1.79
N ARG A 82 8.68 19.93 0.87
CA ARG A 82 8.99 18.50 0.97
C ARG A 82 10.49 18.22 0.89
N MET A 83 11.22 18.87 -0.03
CA MET A 83 12.68 18.71 -0.11
C MET A 83 13.38 19.18 1.15
N GLN A 84 12.91 20.27 1.76
CA GLN A 84 13.45 20.77 3.02
C GLN A 84 13.18 19.80 4.18
N ALA A 85 11.96 19.27 4.30
CA ALA A 85 11.63 18.27 5.31
C ALA A 85 12.53 17.01 5.23
N ILE A 86 12.88 16.57 4.00
CA ILE A 86 13.81 15.44 3.80
C ILE A 86 15.21 15.78 4.31
N ARG A 87 15.70 17.01 4.09
CA ARG A 87 17.00 17.46 4.62
C ARG A 87 16.99 17.48 6.13
N ASP A 88 15.91 17.96 6.73
CA ASP A 88 15.78 18.07 8.19
C ASP A 88 15.74 16.67 8.83
N LEU A 89 15.06 15.71 8.22
CA LEU A 89 15.06 14.30 8.65
C LEU A 89 16.45 13.65 8.52
N GLY A 90 17.20 13.99 7.48
CA GLY A 90 18.56 13.51 7.28
C GLY A 90 19.62 14.18 8.16
N ALA A 91 19.27 15.26 8.86
CA ALA A 91 20.15 16.00 9.78
C ALA A 91 19.96 15.60 11.25
N LEU A 92 18.95 14.77 11.57
CA LEU A 92 18.73 14.23 12.90
C LEU A 92 19.84 13.22 13.25
N PRO A 93 20.45 13.30 14.44
CA PRO A 93 21.59 12.46 14.86
C PRO A 93 21.24 10.98 15.06
#